data_AF-G1VIR3-F1
#
_entry.id   AF-G1VIR3-F1
#
_cell.length_a   1.000
_cell.length_b   1.000
_cell.length_c   1.000
_cell.angle_alpha   90.00
_cell.angle_beta   90.00
_cell.angle_gamma   90.00
#
_symmetry.space_group_name_H-M   'P 1'
#
loop_
_entity.id
_entity.type
_entity.pdbx_description
1 polymer ?
#
loop_
_entity_poly.entity_id
_entity_poly.type
_entity_poly.pdbx_seq_one_letter_code
_entity_poly.pdbx_strand_id
1 'polypeptide(L)'
;NNIFTLGCIILAAKGLISLDVEYIDGTKIESKANKYTFVWKRTVEKNRAKLQEQIRTLLLQVDDVIAQDNAAKTEGVEFTAALLDEISEELNKSLESAPEPKTKEEKQAVRTKKKQLKELEKKRNKLQEYDQHLEVMGERNSYSKTDPDATFMHMKEDAMRNGQTKPGYNLQIATENQFITDFALYANRTDTLTLPSFLESFKSRYHRYAKTVVADSGYGSEENYLFMDIHNMEAYVKYNYFHKEQRPRYTPNPFSPASLYYNKEQDFYVCPMGQHMKRIGMKRSLTSNGFVTYSVRYQAERCDGCPLRGSCFKARGNRIIEV
;
A
#
# COMPACT_ATOMS: atom_id res chain seq x y z
N ASN A 1 -24.79 -11.04 -2.73
CA ASN A 1 -24.31 -11.33 -4.09
C ASN A 1 -25.12 -12.36 -4.87
N ASN A 2 -25.66 -13.42 -4.25
CA ASN A 2 -26.30 -14.51 -5.01
C ASN A 2 -27.49 -14.04 -5.91
N ILE A 3 -28.33 -13.12 -5.44
CA ILE A 3 -29.45 -12.56 -6.23
C ILE A 3 -28.96 -11.79 -7.47
N PHE A 4 -27.89 -10.99 -7.32
CA PHE A 4 -27.31 -10.24 -8.44
C PHE A 4 -26.78 -11.17 -9.53
N THR A 5 -25.99 -12.17 -9.13
CA THR A 5 -25.44 -13.18 -10.04
C THR A 5 -26.56 -13.95 -10.76
N LEU A 6 -27.61 -14.35 -10.03
CA LEU A 6 -28.77 -15.03 -10.62
C LEU A 6 -29.47 -14.13 -11.66
N GLY A 7 -29.61 -12.84 -11.37
CA GLY A 7 -30.14 -11.86 -12.33
C GLY A 7 -29.34 -11.82 -13.62
N CYS A 8 -28.01 -11.75 -13.53
CA CYS A 8 -27.12 -11.77 -14.69
C CYS A 8 -27.22 -13.09 -15.47
N ILE A 9 -27.31 -14.24 -14.79
CA ILE A 9 -27.51 -15.55 -15.44
C ILE A 9 -28.84 -15.59 -16.20
N ILE A 10 -29.92 -15.03 -15.64
CA ILE A 10 -31.22 -14.94 -16.33
C ILE A 10 -31.12 -14.06 -17.58
N LEU A 11 -30.43 -12.92 -17.49
CA LEU A 11 -30.19 -12.05 -18.65
C LEU A 11 -29.40 -12.77 -19.74
N ALA A 12 -28.39 -13.55 -19.35
CA ALA A 12 -27.59 -14.36 -20.28
C ALA A 12 -28.42 -15.46 -20.93
N ALA A 13 -29.25 -16.17 -20.15
CA ALA A 13 -30.17 -17.19 -20.66
C ALA A 13 -31.23 -16.63 -21.62
N LYS A 14 -31.58 -15.34 -21.48
CA LYS A 14 -32.46 -14.60 -22.39
C LYS A 14 -31.73 -14.02 -23.61
N GLY A 15 -30.41 -14.19 -23.72
CA GLY A 15 -29.60 -13.66 -24.81
C GLY A 15 -29.42 -12.14 -24.78
N LEU A 16 -29.69 -11.48 -23.65
CA LEU A 16 -29.52 -10.03 -23.50
C LEU A 16 -28.06 -9.64 -23.24
N ILE A 17 -27.29 -10.55 -22.65
CA ILE A 17 -25.85 -10.45 -22.42
C ILE A 17 -25.20 -11.80 -22.73
N SER A 18 -23.91 -11.83 -23.01
CA SER A 18 -23.15 -13.04 -23.30
C SER A 18 -22.27 -13.48 -22.13
N LEU A 19 -21.85 -12.53 -21.29
CA LEU A 19 -20.79 -12.69 -20.29
C LEU A 19 -19.43 -13.05 -20.90
N ASP A 20 -19.24 -12.82 -22.21
CA ASP A 20 -17.97 -13.05 -22.91
C ASP A 20 -17.07 -11.81 -22.96
N VAL A 21 -17.62 -10.62 -22.67
CA VAL A 21 -16.86 -9.37 -22.67
C VAL A 21 -17.13 -8.61 -21.37
N GLU A 22 -16.08 -8.12 -20.74
CA GLU A 22 -16.17 -7.20 -19.59
C GLU A 22 -15.72 -5.79 -20.00
N TYR A 23 -16.66 -4.84 -20.01
CA TYR A 23 -16.34 -3.41 -20.10
C TYR A 23 -16.20 -2.82 -18.70
N ILE A 24 -14.96 -2.57 -18.28
CA ILE A 24 -14.60 -2.24 -16.91
C ILE A 24 -14.31 -0.74 -16.77
N ASP A 25 -14.93 -0.12 -15.77
CA ASP A 25 -14.62 1.24 -15.34
C ASP A 25 -14.66 1.36 -13.81
N GLY A 26 -13.88 2.31 -13.31
CA GLY A 26 -13.66 2.58 -11.90
C GLY A 26 -14.26 3.93 -11.52
N THR A 27 -15.02 3.97 -10.42
CA THR A 27 -15.51 5.21 -9.85
C THR A 27 -15.30 5.24 -8.35
N LYS A 28 -15.23 6.44 -7.78
CA LYS A 28 -15.02 6.62 -6.34
C LYS A 28 -16.28 7.17 -5.71
N ILE A 29 -16.74 6.48 -4.68
CA ILE A 29 -17.95 6.86 -3.94
C ILE A 29 -17.53 7.34 -2.55
N GLU A 30 -17.98 8.55 -2.18
CA GLU A 30 -17.71 9.12 -0.85
C GLU A 30 -18.53 8.36 0.19
N SER A 31 -17.90 7.93 1.28
CA SER A 31 -18.59 7.34 2.43
C SER A 31 -19.33 8.43 3.21
N LYS A 32 -20.45 8.07 3.86
CA LYS A 32 -21.14 8.92 4.85
C LYS A 32 -20.40 8.96 6.21
N ALA A 33 -19.10 8.70 6.22
CA ALA A 33 -18.24 8.84 7.38
C ALA A 33 -18.00 10.30 7.74
N ASN A 34 -17.64 10.51 9.01
CA ASN A 34 -17.12 11.79 9.47
C ASN A 34 -15.81 12.13 8.76
N LYS A 35 -15.80 13.27 8.07
CA LYS A 35 -14.69 13.77 7.25
C LYS A 35 -13.47 14.25 8.05
N TYR A 36 -13.50 14.17 9.38
CA TYR A 36 -12.42 14.67 10.24
C TYR A 36 -11.75 13.60 11.13
N THR A 37 -12.25 12.36 11.11
CA THR A 37 -11.80 11.30 12.01
C THR A 37 -11.03 10.21 11.27
N PHE A 38 -9.71 10.38 11.19
CA PHE A 38 -8.81 9.57 10.37
C PHE A 38 -7.84 8.75 11.22
N VAL A 39 -7.47 7.57 10.71
CA VAL A 39 -6.33 6.80 11.22
C VAL A 39 -5.46 6.39 10.03
N TRP A 40 -4.16 6.66 10.12
CA TRP A 40 -3.17 6.36 9.07
C TRP A 40 -2.16 5.34 9.59
N LYS A 41 -1.92 4.27 8.81
CA LYS A 41 -1.04 3.16 9.20
C LYS A 41 0.33 3.66 9.66
N ARG A 42 0.97 4.44 8.80
CA ARG A 42 2.30 5.00 9.03
C ARG A 42 2.39 5.87 10.28
N THR A 43 1.32 6.60 10.62
CA THR A 43 1.27 7.43 11.83
C THR A 43 1.14 6.55 13.07
N VAL A 44 0.28 5.53 13.00
CA VAL A 44 0.11 4.54 14.09
C VAL A 44 1.41 3.79 14.33
N GLU A 45 2.03 3.23 13.29
CA GLU A 45 3.32 2.50 13.38
C GLU A 45 4.41 3.38 13.98
N LYS A 46 4.57 4.62 13.50
CA LYS A 46 5.56 5.57 14.03
C LYS A 46 5.32 5.88 15.50
N ASN A 47 4.07 6.16 15.88
CA ASN A 47 3.73 6.52 17.25
C ASN A 47 3.80 5.32 18.20
N ARG A 48 3.45 4.12 17.71
CA ARG A 48 3.59 2.85 18.42
C ARG A 48 5.06 2.55 18.69
N ALA A 49 5.94 2.65 17.68
CA ALA A 49 7.38 2.48 17.87
C ALA A 49 7.96 3.48 18.89
N LYS A 50 7.54 4.75 18.83
CA LYS A 50 7.93 5.75 19.83
C LYS A 50 7.42 5.38 21.24
N LEU A 51 6.20 4.85 21.35
CA LEU A 51 5.63 4.43 22.62
C LEU A 51 6.39 3.24 23.21
N GLN A 52 6.80 2.27 22.38
CA GLN A 52 7.64 1.13 22.78
C GLN A 52 8.95 1.62 23.43
N GLU A 53 9.64 2.59 22.84
CA GLU A 53 10.86 3.15 23.43
C GLU A 53 10.61 3.91 24.74
N GLN A 54 9.46 4.58 24.86
CA GLN A 54 9.08 5.24 26.11
C GLN A 54 8.75 4.25 27.21
N ILE A 55 8.13 3.10 26.87
CA ILE A 55 7.87 2.00 27.80
C ILE A 55 9.21 1.42 28.28
N ARG A 56 10.14 1.13 27.35
CA ARG A 56 11.48 0.65 27.70
C ARG A 56 12.19 1.60 28.66
N THR A 57 12.19 2.88 28.34
CA THR A 57 12.79 3.92 29.21
C THR A 57 12.13 3.98 30.58
N LEU A 58 10.79 3.88 30.65
CA LEU A 58 10.06 3.88 31.91
C LEU A 58 10.42 2.67 32.77
N LEU A 59 10.51 1.47 32.19
CA LEU A 59 10.87 0.25 32.90
C LEU A 59 12.32 0.28 33.42
N LEU A 60 13.26 0.86 32.66
CA LEU A 60 14.64 1.07 33.13
C LEU A 60 14.73 2.05 34.32
N GLN A 61 13.80 3.00 34.43
CA GLN A 61 13.72 3.94 35.57
C GLN A 61 13.04 3.33 36.80
N VAL A 62 12.45 2.15 36.68
CA VAL A 62 11.88 1.43 37.81
C VAL A 62 13.01 0.60 38.44
N ASP A 63 13.44 0.96 39.64
CA ASP A 63 14.35 0.16 40.48
C ASP A 63 13.60 -1.06 41.03
N ASP A 64 13.23 -1.96 40.13
CA ASP A 64 12.68 -3.27 40.44
C ASP A 64 13.37 -4.29 39.53
N VAL A 65 13.93 -5.33 40.13
CA VAL A 65 14.67 -6.38 39.42
C VAL A 65 13.80 -6.99 38.33
N ILE A 66 12.49 -7.09 38.56
CA ILE A 66 11.51 -7.64 37.62
C ILE A 66 11.37 -6.72 36.41
N ALA A 67 11.30 -5.40 36.62
CA ALA A 67 11.20 -4.43 35.52
C ALA A 67 12.51 -4.37 34.70
N GLN A 68 13.66 -4.47 35.36
CA GLN A 68 14.97 -4.46 34.70
C GLN A 68 15.23 -5.77 33.93
N ASP A 69 14.93 -6.93 34.52
CA ASP A 69 15.02 -8.23 33.85
C ASP A 69 14.13 -8.26 32.61
N ASN A 70 12.90 -7.78 32.71
CA ASN A 70 11.99 -7.73 31.57
C ASN A 70 12.46 -6.73 30.50
N ALA A 71 12.95 -5.55 30.88
CA ALA A 71 13.52 -4.60 29.93
C ALA A 71 14.74 -5.18 29.18
N ALA A 72 15.61 -5.92 29.88
CA ALA A 72 16.80 -6.56 29.31
C ALA A 72 16.45 -7.79 28.45
N LYS A 73 15.50 -8.64 28.89
CA LYS A 73 15.01 -9.80 28.12
C LYS A 73 14.29 -9.37 26.83
N THR A 74 13.78 -8.15 26.79
CA THR A 74 13.01 -7.59 25.67
C THR A 74 13.88 -6.69 24.77
N GLU A 75 15.22 -6.84 24.81
CA GLU A 75 16.09 -6.22 23.80
C GLU A 75 15.79 -6.82 22.41
N GLY A 76 15.27 -5.99 21.50
CA GLY A 76 14.88 -6.40 20.15
C GLY A 76 13.50 -7.05 20.01
N VAL A 77 12.78 -7.29 21.12
CA VAL A 77 11.39 -7.77 21.13
C VAL A 77 10.45 -6.58 21.39
N GLU A 78 9.22 -6.61 20.85
CA GLU A 78 8.21 -5.59 21.13
C GLU A 78 7.41 -5.93 22.39
N PHE A 79 7.14 -4.92 23.23
CA PHE A 79 6.21 -5.10 24.35
C PHE A 79 4.79 -5.32 23.81
N THR A 80 4.03 -6.18 24.48
CA THR A 80 2.59 -6.38 24.22
C THR A 80 1.79 -5.85 25.40
N ALA A 81 0.50 -5.56 25.18
CA ALA A 81 -0.38 -5.14 26.27
C ALA A 81 -0.44 -6.17 27.41
N ALA A 82 -0.45 -7.47 27.07
CA ALA A 82 -0.45 -8.57 28.04
C ALA A 82 0.83 -8.62 28.89
N LEU A 83 2.00 -8.47 28.26
CA LEU A 83 3.27 -8.43 28.99
C LEU A 83 3.32 -7.23 29.96
N LEU A 84 2.75 -6.09 29.58
CA LEU A 84 2.66 -4.93 30.47
C LEU A 84 1.69 -5.13 31.63
N ASP A 85 0.64 -5.94 31.45
CA ASP A 85 -0.27 -6.32 32.53
C ASP A 85 0.46 -7.21 33.54
N GLU A 86 1.19 -8.23 33.08
CA GLU A 86 2.01 -9.09 33.93
C GLU A 86 3.03 -8.28 34.75
N ILE A 87 3.77 -7.39 34.09
CA ILE A 87 4.73 -6.51 34.77
C ILE A 87 4.03 -5.60 35.78
N SER A 88 2.86 -5.05 35.44
CA SER A 88 2.10 -4.16 36.34
C SER A 88 1.57 -4.90 37.56
N GLU A 89 1.10 -6.14 37.40
CA GLU A 89 0.67 -6.99 38.51
C GLU A 89 1.83 -7.36 39.43
N GLU A 90 2.97 -7.74 38.88
CA GLU A 90 4.14 -8.13 39.66
C GLU A 90 4.72 -6.94 40.45
N LEU A 91 4.79 -5.76 39.82
CA LEU A 91 5.16 -4.51 40.48
C LEU A 91 4.17 -4.11 41.58
N ASN A 92 2.88 -4.34 41.39
CA ASN A 92 1.88 -4.10 42.44
C ASN A 92 2.07 -5.06 43.63
N LYS A 93 2.28 -6.36 43.38
CA LYS A 93 2.58 -7.34 44.44
C LYS A 93 3.86 -6.99 45.21
N SER A 94 4.92 -6.58 44.49
CA SER A 94 6.17 -6.07 45.08
C SER A 94 5.90 -4.88 46.01
N LEU A 95 5.05 -3.93 45.60
CA LEU A 95 4.67 -2.78 46.44
C LEU A 95 3.81 -3.14 47.65
N GLU A 96 2.91 -4.12 47.54
CA GLU A 96 2.04 -4.56 48.64
C GLU A 96 2.81 -5.39 49.68
N SER A 97 3.80 -6.16 49.24
CA SER A 97 4.65 -6.97 50.13
C SER A 97 5.75 -6.17 50.83
N ALA A 98 6.00 -4.93 50.39
CA ALA A 98 7.00 -4.07 51.00
C ALA A 98 6.57 -3.59 52.40
N PRO A 99 7.51 -3.51 53.38
CA PRO A 99 7.18 -3.04 54.72
C PRO A 99 6.64 -1.60 54.71
N GLU A 100 5.79 -1.27 55.68
CA GLU A 100 5.22 0.08 55.79
C GLU A 100 6.34 1.14 55.84
N PRO A 101 6.29 2.18 54.98
CA PRO A 101 7.34 3.17 54.90
C PRO A 101 7.35 4.05 56.14
N LYS A 102 8.46 4.01 56.89
CA LYS A 102 8.64 4.74 58.17
C LYS A 102 9.32 6.08 57.96
N THR A 103 10.21 6.20 56.98
CA THR A 103 10.94 7.44 56.68
C THR A 103 10.26 8.29 55.60
N LYS A 104 10.62 9.58 55.54
CA LYS A 104 10.12 10.50 54.50
C LYS A 104 10.58 10.07 53.10
N GLU A 105 11.78 9.50 53.00
CA GLU A 105 12.38 9.00 51.76
C GLU A 105 11.66 7.74 51.25
N GLU A 106 11.38 6.78 52.14
CA GLU A 106 10.60 5.57 51.80
C GLU A 106 9.19 5.92 51.33
N LYS A 107 8.52 6.87 52.01
CA LYS A 107 7.19 7.36 51.58
C LYS A 107 7.23 8.01 50.19
N GLN A 108 8.31 8.75 49.90
CA GLN A 108 8.51 9.36 48.58
C GLN A 108 8.79 8.30 47.50
N ALA A 109 9.60 7.28 47.79
CA ALA A 109 9.90 6.18 46.88
C ALA A 109 8.64 5.40 46.49
N VAL A 110 7.81 5.02 47.48
CA VAL A 110 6.51 4.35 47.24
C VAL A 110 5.58 5.22 46.38
N ARG A 111 5.54 6.53 46.63
CA ARG A 111 4.73 7.47 45.82
C ARG A 111 5.23 7.55 44.38
N THR A 112 6.54 7.53 44.16
CA THR A 112 7.14 7.53 42.81
C THR A 112 6.81 6.23 42.07
N LYS A 113 6.98 5.06 42.72
CA LYS A 113 6.61 3.76 42.12
C LYS A 113 5.13 3.68 41.75
N LYS A 114 4.23 4.14 42.63
CA LYS A 114 2.78 4.23 42.32
C LYS A 114 2.48 5.16 41.13
N LYS A 115 3.25 6.24 40.95
CA LYS A 115 3.11 7.10 39.77
C LYS A 115 3.61 6.40 38.50
N GLN A 116 4.74 5.71 38.57
CA GLN A 116 5.29 4.95 37.44
C GLN A 116 4.33 3.86 36.99
N LEU A 117 3.70 3.12 37.91
CA LEU A 117 2.65 2.15 37.61
C LEU A 117 1.46 2.77 36.87
N LYS A 118 0.94 3.91 37.33
CA LYS A 118 -0.15 4.62 36.64
C LYS A 118 0.26 5.08 35.24
N GLU A 119 1.51 5.51 35.06
CA GLU A 119 2.03 5.86 33.74
C GLU A 119 2.20 4.63 32.84
N LEU A 120 2.62 3.48 33.40
CA LEU A 120 2.72 2.21 32.71
C LEU A 120 1.34 1.76 32.22
N GLU A 121 0.31 1.81 33.06
CA GLU A 121 -1.07 1.48 32.72
C GLU A 121 -1.62 2.38 31.60
N LYS A 122 -1.36 3.70 31.65
CA LYS A 122 -1.72 4.62 30.55
C LYS A 122 -1.03 4.24 29.24
N LYS A 123 0.27 3.92 29.29
CA LYS A 123 1.04 3.51 28.11
C LYS A 123 0.55 2.18 27.56
N ARG A 124 0.19 1.22 28.43
CA ARG A 124 -0.42 -0.06 28.09
C ARG A 124 -1.74 0.14 27.34
N ASN A 125 -2.64 0.97 27.86
CA ASN A 125 -3.91 1.28 27.19
C ASN A 125 -3.68 1.96 25.82
N LYS A 126 -2.69 2.85 25.72
CA LYS A 126 -2.34 3.48 24.45
C LYS A 126 -1.72 2.50 23.45
N LEU A 127 -0.94 1.54 23.93
CA LEU A 127 -0.37 0.48 23.10
C LEU A 127 -1.48 -0.42 22.55
N GLN A 128 -2.42 -0.83 23.39
CA GLN A 128 -3.60 -1.60 22.99
C GLN A 128 -4.44 -0.84 21.94
N GLU A 129 -4.63 0.47 22.09
CA GLU A 129 -5.33 1.29 21.08
C GLU A 129 -4.59 1.27 19.72
N TYR A 130 -3.25 1.33 19.71
CA TYR A 130 -2.49 1.24 18.46
C TYR A 130 -2.56 -0.16 17.83
N ASP A 131 -2.53 -1.22 18.64
CA ASP A 131 -2.69 -2.59 18.15
C ASP A 131 -4.07 -2.79 17.52
N GLN A 132 -5.13 -2.31 18.17
CA GLN A 132 -6.50 -2.30 17.62
C GLN A 132 -6.58 -1.51 16.30
N HIS A 133 -5.92 -0.36 16.22
CA HIS A 133 -5.87 0.40 14.97
C HIS A 133 -5.22 -0.37 13.82
N LEU A 134 -4.15 -1.12 14.10
CA LEU A 134 -3.46 -1.94 13.10
C LEU A 134 -4.31 -3.14 12.69
N GLU A 135 -4.99 -3.78 13.64
CA GLU A 135 -5.90 -4.89 13.41
C GLU A 135 -7.08 -4.48 12.52
N VAL A 136 -7.79 -3.41 12.87
CA VAL A 136 -8.91 -2.88 12.07
C VAL A 136 -8.45 -2.55 10.65
N MET A 137 -7.25 -1.99 10.51
CA MET A 137 -6.75 -1.56 9.20
C MET A 137 -6.30 -2.73 8.32
N GLY A 138 -5.74 -3.78 8.94
CA GLY A 138 -5.16 -4.93 8.24
C GLY A 138 -4.08 -4.49 7.23
N GLU A 139 -4.28 -4.88 5.98
CA GLU A 139 -3.37 -4.52 4.88
C GLU A 139 -3.55 -3.08 4.37
N ARG A 140 -4.65 -2.41 4.72
CA ARG A 140 -4.99 -1.08 4.21
C ARG A 140 -4.04 -0.04 4.80
N ASN A 141 -3.92 1.10 4.13
CA ASN A 141 -3.06 2.20 4.58
C ASN A 141 -3.75 3.19 5.54
N SER A 142 -5.07 3.12 5.65
CA SER A 142 -5.87 4.05 6.44
C SER A 142 -7.30 3.54 6.59
N TYR A 143 -8.02 4.03 7.61
CA TYR A 143 -9.46 3.80 7.73
C TYR A 143 -10.17 4.96 8.45
N SER A 144 -11.48 5.13 8.21
CA SER A 144 -12.31 6.11 8.94
C SER A 144 -12.80 5.55 10.27
N LYS A 145 -12.70 6.33 11.36
CA LYS A 145 -13.19 5.90 12.68
C LYS A 145 -14.70 5.64 12.74
N THR A 146 -15.47 6.21 11.81
CA THR A 146 -16.94 6.11 11.77
C THR A 146 -17.44 5.18 10.68
N ASP A 147 -16.57 4.80 9.74
CA ASP A 147 -16.81 3.77 8.73
C ASP A 147 -15.49 3.00 8.54
N PRO A 148 -15.26 1.95 9.34
CA PRO A 148 -13.99 1.22 9.33
C PRO A 148 -13.63 0.58 8.00
N ASP A 149 -14.57 0.42 7.07
CA ASP A 149 -14.33 -0.19 5.75
C ASP A 149 -13.85 0.84 4.72
N ALA A 150 -14.20 2.12 4.90
CA ALA A 150 -13.80 3.21 4.03
C ALA A 150 -12.32 3.61 4.21
N THR A 151 -11.62 3.80 3.08
CA THR A 151 -10.24 4.32 3.06
C THR A 151 -10.18 5.72 2.50
N PHE A 152 -9.10 6.45 2.80
CA PHE A 152 -8.96 7.82 2.31
C PHE A 152 -8.37 7.85 0.90
N MET A 153 -9.11 8.49 0.00
CA MET A 153 -8.77 8.61 -1.41
C MET A 153 -9.13 9.99 -1.95
N HIS A 154 -8.50 10.39 -3.05
CA HIS A 154 -8.92 11.57 -3.81
C HIS A 154 -10.20 11.25 -4.55
N MET A 155 -11.26 11.99 -4.29
CA MET A 155 -12.54 11.81 -4.97
C MET A 155 -12.49 12.38 -6.39
N LYS A 156 -13.33 11.85 -7.30
CA LYS A 156 -13.53 12.45 -8.62
C LYS A 156 -14.14 13.86 -8.47
N GLU A 157 -15.07 14.02 -7.54
CA GLU A 157 -15.68 15.31 -7.20
C GLU A 157 -14.91 16.01 -6.08
N ASP A 158 -13.95 16.86 -6.47
CA ASP A 158 -13.26 17.79 -5.59
C ASP A 158 -13.75 19.23 -5.82
N ALA A 159 -14.94 19.54 -5.30
CA ALA A 159 -15.57 20.84 -5.46
C ALA A 159 -14.70 22.01 -4.93
N MET A 160 -13.87 21.75 -3.91
CA MET A 160 -12.98 22.75 -3.32
C MET A 160 -11.60 22.82 -4.02
N ARG A 161 -11.29 21.87 -4.92
CA ARG A 161 -10.02 21.75 -5.65
C ARG A 161 -8.78 21.83 -4.75
N ASN A 162 -8.93 21.40 -3.50
CA ASN A 162 -7.86 21.47 -2.50
C ASN A 162 -7.08 20.14 -2.42
N GLY A 163 -7.47 19.13 -3.21
CA GLY A 163 -6.85 17.81 -3.22
C GLY A 163 -7.07 17.07 -1.90
N GLN A 164 -8.04 17.45 -1.08
CA GLN A 164 -8.26 16.79 0.20
C GLN A 164 -8.78 15.36 -0.02
N THR A 165 -8.14 14.39 0.64
CA THR A 165 -8.63 13.01 0.64
C THR A 165 -9.88 12.90 1.51
N LYS A 166 -10.83 12.09 1.07
CA LYS A 166 -12.08 11.82 1.78
C LYS A 166 -12.25 10.32 1.98
N PRO A 167 -12.99 9.89 3.03
CA PRO A 167 -13.29 8.48 3.20
C PRO A 167 -14.19 8.04 2.06
N GLY A 168 -13.84 6.94 1.41
CA GLY A 168 -14.60 6.45 0.29
C GLY A 168 -14.22 5.03 -0.10
N TYR A 169 -14.82 4.60 -1.19
CA TYR A 169 -14.63 3.30 -1.78
C TYR A 169 -14.29 3.46 -3.25
N ASN A 170 -13.34 2.66 -3.73
CA ASN A 170 -13.11 2.52 -5.15
C ASN A 170 -14.03 1.41 -5.68
N LEU A 171 -15.15 1.81 -6.29
CA LEU A 171 -16.10 0.91 -6.93
C LEU A 171 -15.63 0.60 -8.34
N GLN A 172 -15.45 -0.68 -8.62
CA GLN A 172 -15.21 -1.22 -9.95
C GLN A 172 -16.51 -1.83 -10.44
N ILE A 173 -16.85 -1.57 -11.70
CA ILE A 173 -18.02 -2.15 -12.37
C ILE A 173 -17.62 -2.74 -13.71
N ALA A 174 -18.20 -3.88 -14.04
CA ALA A 174 -18.19 -4.45 -15.38
C ALA A 174 -19.59 -4.29 -15.97
N THR A 175 -19.66 -3.97 -17.25
CA THR A 175 -20.92 -3.81 -17.96
C THR A 175 -20.95 -4.58 -19.27
N GLU A 176 -22.14 -4.95 -19.72
CA GLU A 176 -22.41 -5.50 -21.06
C GLU A 176 -23.85 -5.13 -21.46
N ASN A 177 -24.05 -4.62 -22.68
CA ASN A 177 -25.37 -4.24 -23.19
C ASN A 177 -26.23 -3.42 -22.21
N GLN A 178 -25.63 -2.43 -21.53
CA GLN A 178 -26.25 -1.55 -20.53
C GLN A 178 -26.60 -2.23 -19.18
N PHE A 179 -26.24 -3.50 -18.99
CA PHE A 179 -26.36 -4.19 -17.70
C PHE A 179 -25.04 -4.18 -16.96
N ILE A 180 -25.10 -4.06 -15.63
CA ILE A 180 -23.95 -4.32 -14.76
C ILE A 180 -23.83 -5.83 -14.60
N THR A 181 -22.67 -6.38 -14.95
CA THR A 181 -22.37 -7.82 -14.94
C THR A 181 -21.45 -8.23 -13.80
N ASP A 182 -20.62 -7.32 -13.29
CA ASP A 182 -19.90 -7.52 -12.03
C ASP A 182 -19.67 -6.17 -11.33
N PHE A 183 -19.44 -6.22 -10.02
CA PHE A 183 -19.03 -5.09 -9.22
C PHE A 183 -18.22 -5.53 -8.00
N ALA A 184 -17.26 -4.69 -7.60
CA ALA A 184 -16.49 -4.89 -6.37
C ALA A 184 -16.01 -3.56 -5.79
N LEU A 185 -15.81 -3.54 -4.47
CA LEU A 185 -15.33 -2.37 -3.74
C LEU A 185 -13.90 -2.62 -3.27
N TYR A 186 -13.02 -1.66 -3.53
CA TYR A 186 -11.62 -1.73 -3.17
C TYR A 186 -11.19 -0.58 -2.27
N ALA A 187 -10.27 -0.89 -1.36
CA ALA A 187 -9.53 0.07 -0.56
C ALA A 187 -8.45 0.81 -1.38
N ASN A 188 -8.06 0.25 -2.53
CA ASN A 188 -7.01 0.78 -3.40
C ASN A 188 -7.47 2.07 -4.08
N ARG A 189 -6.62 3.10 -4.03
CA ARG A 189 -6.96 4.43 -4.58
C ARG A 189 -6.90 4.48 -6.11
N THR A 190 -6.10 3.60 -6.72
CA THR A 190 -5.87 3.51 -8.16
C THR A 190 -6.46 2.23 -8.70
N ASP A 191 -6.93 2.27 -9.94
CA ASP A 191 -7.68 1.16 -10.54
C ASP A 191 -6.76 0.01 -10.99
N THR A 192 -5.49 0.30 -11.30
CA THR A 192 -4.50 -0.67 -11.77
C THR A 192 -4.44 -1.95 -10.92
N LEU A 193 -4.34 -1.82 -9.60
CA LEU A 193 -4.18 -2.96 -8.69
C LEU A 193 -5.50 -3.66 -8.35
N THR A 194 -6.63 -3.19 -8.89
CA THR A 194 -7.94 -3.80 -8.65
C THR A 194 -8.28 -4.88 -9.66
N LEU A 195 -7.73 -4.79 -10.88
CA LEU A 195 -8.13 -5.62 -12.01
C LEU A 195 -7.99 -7.13 -11.75
N PRO A 196 -6.86 -7.66 -11.25
CA PRO A 196 -6.72 -9.12 -11.11
C PRO A 196 -7.76 -9.70 -10.15
N SER A 197 -7.95 -9.03 -9.00
CA SER A 197 -8.99 -9.42 -8.04
C SER A 197 -10.41 -9.27 -8.60
N PHE A 198 -10.64 -8.28 -9.48
CA PHE A 198 -11.94 -8.05 -10.08
C PHE A 198 -12.29 -9.14 -11.10
N LEU A 199 -11.33 -9.52 -11.95
CA LEU A 199 -11.48 -10.63 -12.90
C LEU A 199 -11.66 -11.98 -12.18
N GLU A 200 -11.01 -12.18 -11.03
CA GLU A 200 -11.28 -13.35 -10.17
C GLU A 200 -12.69 -13.32 -9.55
N SER A 201 -13.22 -12.14 -9.19
CA SER A 201 -14.62 -12.01 -8.75
C SER A 201 -15.57 -12.47 -9.85
N PHE A 202 -15.34 -12.05 -11.09
CA PHE A 202 -16.15 -12.48 -12.23
C PHE A 202 -16.12 -14.00 -12.40
N LYS A 203 -14.93 -14.60 -12.39
CA LYS A 203 -14.77 -16.06 -12.45
C LYS A 203 -15.44 -16.78 -11.30
N SER A 204 -15.37 -16.25 -10.08
CA SER A 204 -16.04 -16.84 -8.92
C SER A 204 -17.57 -16.86 -9.10
N ARG A 205 -18.15 -15.84 -9.74
CA ARG A 205 -19.60 -15.73 -9.98
C ARG A 205 -20.10 -16.59 -11.13
N TYR A 206 -19.33 -16.69 -12.20
CA TYR A 206 -19.77 -17.31 -13.46
C TYR A 206 -19.02 -18.60 -13.80
N HIS A 207 -18.11 -19.03 -12.93
CA HIS A 207 -17.27 -20.23 -13.06
C HIS A 207 -16.39 -20.24 -14.32
N ARG A 208 -16.13 -19.06 -14.90
CA ARG A 208 -15.28 -18.84 -16.07
C ARG A 208 -14.84 -17.38 -16.12
N TYR A 209 -13.69 -17.10 -16.75
CA TYR A 209 -13.37 -15.73 -17.14
C TYR A 209 -14.18 -15.31 -18.38
N ALA A 210 -14.33 -14.00 -18.58
CA ALA A 210 -14.71 -13.45 -19.87
C ALA A 210 -13.64 -13.77 -20.92
N LYS A 211 -14.00 -13.73 -22.20
CA LYS A 211 -13.03 -13.91 -23.30
C LYS A 211 -12.27 -12.62 -23.58
N THR A 212 -12.92 -11.49 -23.37
CA THR A 212 -12.38 -10.17 -23.73
C THR A 212 -12.54 -9.21 -22.57
N VAL A 213 -11.48 -8.46 -22.26
CA VAL A 213 -11.49 -7.42 -21.23
C VAL A 213 -11.22 -6.08 -21.89
N VAL A 214 -12.11 -5.12 -21.67
CA VAL A 214 -12.02 -3.76 -22.19
C VAL A 214 -11.97 -2.80 -21.01
N ALA A 215 -10.90 -2.03 -20.89
CA ALA A 215 -10.74 -1.09 -19.79
C ALA A 215 -9.92 0.14 -20.20
N ASP A 216 -9.99 1.19 -19.38
CA ASP A 216 -9.25 2.42 -19.63
C ASP A 216 -7.73 2.25 -19.38
N SER A 217 -6.96 3.31 -19.64
CA SER A 217 -5.52 3.24 -19.46
C SER A 217 -5.06 3.13 -18.00
N GLY A 218 -5.92 3.46 -17.04
CA GLY A 218 -5.65 3.33 -15.61
C GLY A 218 -5.47 1.88 -15.17
N TYR A 219 -5.96 0.91 -15.95
CA TYR A 219 -5.73 -0.52 -15.73
C TYR A 219 -4.49 -1.05 -16.45
N GLY A 220 -3.81 -0.26 -17.28
CA GLY A 220 -2.65 -0.71 -18.05
C GLY A 220 -1.40 -0.93 -17.19
N SER A 221 -1.01 -2.19 -16.98
CA SER A 221 0.25 -2.59 -16.33
C SER A 221 0.73 -3.94 -16.84
N GLU A 222 2.04 -4.17 -16.78
CA GLU A 222 2.66 -5.48 -17.09
C GLU A 222 1.97 -6.62 -16.34
N GLU A 223 1.73 -6.45 -15.05
CA GLU A 223 1.04 -7.41 -14.19
C GLU A 223 -0.36 -7.75 -14.72
N ASN A 224 -1.14 -6.74 -15.11
CA ASN A 224 -2.50 -6.95 -15.60
C ASN A 224 -2.52 -7.60 -16.97
N TYR A 225 -1.60 -7.21 -17.86
CA TYR A 225 -1.46 -7.84 -19.18
C TYR A 225 -1.07 -9.30 -19.04
N LEU A 226 -0.11 -9.62 -18.18
CA LEU A 226 0.32 -10.98 -17.92
C LEU A 226 -0.80 -11.82 -17.29
N PHE A 227 -1.55 -11.25 -16.34
CA PHE A 227 -2.71 -11.92 -15.74
C PHE A 227 -3.75 -12.28 -16.82
N MET A 228 -4.09 -11.35 -17.69
CA MET A 228 -5.04 -11.60 -18.78
C MET A 228 -4.51 -12.66 -19.76
N ASP A 229 -3.23 -12.59 -20.14
CA ASP A 229 -2.58 -13.53 -21.06
C ASP A 229 -2.57 -14.97 -20.50
N ILE A 230 -2.14 -15.17 -19.25
CA ILE A 230 -2.11 -16.48 -18.57
C ILE A 230 -3.51 -17.12 -18.52
N HIS A 231 -4.54 -16.30 -18.41
CA HIS A 231 -5.93 -16.74 -18.32
C HIS A 231 -6.66 -16.75 -19.67
N ASN A 232 -5.95 -16.54 -20.78
CA ASN A 232 -6.46 -16.54 -22.15
C ASN A 232 -7.58 -15.50 -22.40
N MET A 233 -7.43 -14.33 -21.79
CA MET A 233 -8.30 -13.17 -22.00
C MET A 233 -7.68 -12.22 -23.02
N GLU A 234 -8.45 -11.80 -24.02
CA GLU A 234 -8.02 -10.79 -24.98
C GLU A 234 -8.10 -9.39 -24.34
N ALA A 235 -6.95 -8.72 -24.22
CA ALA A 235 -6.81 -7.47 -23.50
C ALA A 235 -6.94 -6.24 -24.42
N TYR A 236 -8.09 -5.57 -24.39
CA TYR A 236 -8.30 -4.23 -24.96
C TYR A 236 -8.12 -3.16 -23.88
N VAL A 237 -6.94 -3.16 -23.25
CA VAL A 237 -6.60 -2.25 -22.16
C VAL A 237 -5.40 -1.40 -22.59
N LYS A 238 -5.61 -0.09 -22.74
CA LYS A 238 -4.55 0.84 -23.18
C LYS A 238 -3.45 0.93 -22.12
N TYR A 239 -2.20 1.10 -22.54
CA TYR A 239 -1.14 1.45 -21.59
C TYR A 239 -1.23 2.95 -21.22
N ASN A 240 -0.68 3.31 -20.06
CA ASN A 240 -0.79 4.65 -19.47
C ASN A 240 -0.41 5.82 -20.42
N TYR A 241 0.50 5.60 -21.36
CA TYR A 241 0.99 6.65 -22.28
C TYR A 241 0.24 6.73 -23.61
N PHE A 242 -0.64 5.79 -23.93
CA PHE A 242 -1.32 5.69 -25.21
C PHE A 242 -2.00 7.00 -25.65
N HIS A 243 -2.80 7.60 -24.77
CA HIS A 243 -3.48 8.87 -25.07
C HIS A 243 -2.52 10.07 -25.14
N LYS A 244 -1.42 10.04 -24.40
CA LYS A 244 -0.43 11.12 -24.38
C LYS A 244 0.34 11.15 -25.69
N GLU A 245 0.68 9.98 -26.22
CA GLU A 245 1.42 9.78 -27.46
C GLU A 245 0.63 10.18 -28.71
N GLN A 246 -0.70 10.14 -28.66
CA GLN A 246 -1.58 10.56 -29.75
C GLN A 246 -1.80 12.09 -29.84
N ARG A 247 -1.28 12.88 -28.91
CA ARG A 247 -1.47 14.34 -28.95
C ARG A 247 -0.67 14.95 -30.10
N PRO A 248 -1.21 15.92 -30.87
CA PRO A 248 -0.55 16.48 -32.06
C PRO A 248 0.85 17.08 -31.83
N ARG A 249 1.18 17.48 -30.59
CA ARG A 249 2.48 18.09 -30.23
C ARG A 249 3.23 17.24 -29.20
N TYR A 250 2.97 15.93 -29.14
CA TYR A 250 3.74 15.06 -28.27
C TYR A 250 5.12 14.81 -28.85
N THR A 251 6.14 15.38 -28.20
CA THR A 251 7.53 15.00 -28.42
C THR A 251 8.01 14.31 -27.15
N PRO A 252 8.42 13.03 -27.21
CA PRO A 252 8.97 12.37 -26.03
C PRO A 252 10.27 13.06 -25.62
N ASN A 253 10.57 13.04 -24.33
CA ASN A 253 11.83 13.59 -23.84
C ASN A 253 12.99 12.88 -24.56
N PRO A 254 13.93 13.59 -25.21
CA PRO A 254 15.05 12.97 -25.94
C PRO A 254 15.95 12.13 -25.03
N PHE A 255 15.93 12.38 -23.73
CA PHE A 255 16.64 11.59 -22.72
C PHE A 255 15.79 10.44 -22.15
N SER A 256 14.56 10.21 -22.58
CA SER A 256 13.76 9.04 -22.18
C SER A 256 14.30 7.77 -22.85
N PRO A 257 14.34 6.59 -22.19
CA PRO A 257 14.67 5.32 -22.83
C PRO A 257 13.81 5.04 -24.09
N ALA A 258 12.53 5.41 -24.07
CA ALA A 258 11.61 5.25 -25.20
C ALA A 258 11.99 6.07 -26.45
N SER A 259 12.85 7.07 -26.32
CA SER A 259 13.33 7.90 -27.43
C SER A 259 14.66 7.41 -28.01
N LEU A 260 15.29 6.42 -27.38
CA LEU A 260 16.60 5.92 -27.78
C LEU A 260 16.45 4.85 -28.86
N TYR A 261 17.36 4.87 -29.83
CA TYR A 261 17.43 3.81 -30.83
C TYR A 261 17.95 2.52 -30.18
N TYR A 262 17.22 1.42 -30.38
CA TYR A 262 17.63 0.08 -29.97
C TYR A 262 18.07 -0.73 -31.20
N ASN A 263 19.30 -1.23 -31.18
CA ASN A 263 19.77 -2.20 -32.15
C ASN A 263 19.50 -3.61 -31.63
N LYS A 264 18.51 -4.29 -32.24
CA LYS A 264 18.12 -5.66 -31.87
C LYS A 264 19.16 -6.72 -32.22
N GLU A 265 19.90 -6.55 -33.31
CA GLU A 265 20.89 -7.54 -33.78
C GLU A 265 22.13 -7.59 -32.88
N GLN A 266 22.55 -6.43 -32.38
CA GLN A 266 23.78 -6.28 -31.58
C GLN A 266 23.51 -6.01 -30.09
N ASP A 267 22.23 -6.00 -29.68
CA ASP A 267 21.74 -5.80 -28.31
C ASP A 267 22.34 -4.57 -27.58
N PHE A 268 22.12 -3.37 -28.15
CA PHE A 268 22.49 -2.12 -27.50
C PHE A 268 21.51 -0.98 -27.78
N TYR A 269 21.52 0.00 -26.88
CA TYR A 269 20.86 1.29 -27.10
C TYR A 269 21.86 2.37 -27.52
N VAL A 270 21.42 3.39 -28.24
CA VAL A 270 22.24 4.56 -28.56
C VAL A 270 21.80 5.73 -27.70
N CYS A 271 22.72 6.29 -26.91
CA CYS A 271 22.43 7.45 -26.07
C CYS A 271 22.31 8.73 -26.92
N PRO A 272 21.78 9.84 -26.39
CA PRO A 272 21.60 11.08 -27.16
C PRO A 272 22.91 11.73 -27.66
N MET A 273 24.06 11.34 -27.14
CA MET A 273 25.39 11.76 -27.61
C MET A 273 25.98 10.79 -28.67
N GLY A 274 25.23 9.75 -29.06
CA GLY A 274 25.65 8.76 -30.06
C GLY A 274 26.44 7.56 -29.52
N GLN A 275 26.67 7.46 -28.21
CA GLN A 275 27.42 6.32 -27.64
C GLN A 275 26.54 5.07 -27.54
N HIS A 276 27.14 3.90 -27.77
CA HIS A 276 26.48 2.63 -27.50
C HIS A 276 26.35 2.39 -25.99
N MET A 277 25.18 1.91 -25.59
CA MET A 277 24.85 1.49 -24.24
C MET A 277 24.72 -0.02 -24.24
N LYS A 278 25.72 -0.71 -23.68
CA LYS A 278 25.80 -2.17 -23.69
C LYS A 278 24.96 -2.77 -22.58
N ARG A 279 24.40 -3.95 -22.83
CA ARG A 279 23.69 -4.72 -21.81
C ARG A 279 24.65 -5.09 -20.68
N ILE A 280 24.26 -4.80 -19.45
CA ILE A 280 25.05 -5.10 -18.22
C ILE A 280 24.36 -6.10 -17.29
N GLY A 281 23.18 -6.60 -17.68
CA GLY A 281 22.46 -7.65 -16.97
C GLY A 281 20.98 -7.35 -16.80
N MET A 282 20.31 -8.19 -16.02
CA MET A 282 18.91 -8.02 -15.66
C MET A 282 18.78 -7.59 -14.22
N LYS A 283 17.70 -6.87 -13.92
CA LYS A 283 17.33 -6.50 -12.56
C LYS A 283 15.97 -7.08 -12.27
N ARG A 284 15.92 -7.91 -11.24
CA ARG A 284 14.67 -8.37 -10.64
C ARG A 284 14.22 -7.32 -9.63
N SER A 285 12.96 -6.88 -9.75
CA SER A 285 12.34 -5.97 -8.79
C SER A 285 11.03 -6.55 -8.28
N LEU A 286 10.62 -6.15 -7.07
CA LEU A 286 9.28 -6.41 -6.54
C LEU A 286 8.50 -5.10 -6.52
N THR A 287 7.27 -5.13 -7.03
CA THR A 287 6.30 -4.06 -6.83
C THR A 287 5.80 -4.05 -5.39
N SER A 288 5.11 -2.99 -4.98
CA SER A 288 4.55 -2.89 -3.63
C SER A 288 3.50 -3.95 -3.31
N ASN A 289 2.88 -4.55 -4.32
CA ASN A 289 1.92 -5.66 -4.20
C ASN A 289 2.56 -7.04 -4.43
N GLY A 290 3.89 -7.13 -4.52
CA GLY A 290 4.61 -8.41 -4.58
C GLY A 290 4.79 -9.00 -5.97
N PHE A 291 4.33 -8.32 -7.03
CA PHE A 291 4.57 -8.73 -8.41
C PHE A 291 6.05 -8.61 -8.76
N VAL A 292 6.59 -9.64 -9.41
CA VAL A 292 8.00 -9.70 -9.80
C VAL A 292 8.14 -9.18 -11.22
N THR A 293 8.92 -8.11 -11.38
CA THR A 293 9.26 -7.56 -12.70
C THR A 293 10.73 -7.80 -13.03
N TYR A 294 11.01 -7.93 -14.32
CA TYR A 294 12.36 -8.07 -14.84
C TYR A 294 12.62 -6.95 -15.82
N SER A 295 13.60 -6.10 -15.53
CA SER A 295 14.09 -5.10 -16.47
C SER A 295 15.49 -5.44 -16.94
N VAL A 296 15.80 -5.10 -18.19
CA VAL A 296 17.14 -5.25 -18.75
C VAL A 296 17.87 -3.93 -18.59
N ARG A 297 19.11 -3.99 -18.09
CA ARG A 297 19.93 -2.80 -17.85
C ARG A 297 20.96 -2.61 -18.94
N TYR A 298 21.03 -1.40 -19.46
CA TYR A 298 22.03 -0.97 -20.44
C TYR A 298 22.81 0.22 -19.92
N GLN A 299 24.13 0.22 -20.10
CA GLN A 299 25.01 1.26 -19.59
C GLN A 299 25.83 1.91 -20.69
N ALA A 300 25.88 3.25 -20.69
CA ALA A 300 26.75 4.02 -21.58
C ALA A 300 28.24 3.84 -21.20
N GLU A 301 29.13 3.89 -22.19
CA GLU A 301 30.55 3.64 -21.96
C GLU A 301 31.27 4.77 -21.22
N ARG A 302 30.99 6.04 -21.57
CA ARG A 302 31.70 7.18 -20.97
C ARG A 302 30.85 8.45 -20.91
N CYS A 303 30.29 8.74 -19.73
CA CYS A 303 29.52 9.96 -19.49
C CYS A 303 30.32 11.10 -18.84
N ASP A 304 31.54 10.82 -18.36
CA ASP A 304 32.40 11.84 -17.77
C ASP A 304 32.81 12.89 -18.83
N GLY A 305 32.70 14.17 -18.47
CA GLY A 305 32.90 15.29 -19.38
C GLY A 305 31.85 15.46 -20.50
N CYS A 306 30.77 14.66 -20.52
CA CYS A 306 29.75 14.77 -21.56
C CYS A 306 28.94 16.08 -21.41
N PRO A 307 28.82 16.91 -22.47
CA PRO A 307 28.12 18.21 -22.39
C PRO A 307 26.62 18.05 -22.12
N LEU A 308 26.02 16.91 -22.50
CA LEU A 308 24.61 16.62 -22.27
C LEU A 308 24.33 16.06 -20.87
N ARG A 309 25.35 15.74 -20.06
CA ARG A 309 25.20 15.00 -18.80
C ARG A 309 24.18 15.65 -17.86
N GLY A 310 24.26 16.97 -17.67
CA GLY A 310 23.39 17.71 -16.74
C GLY A 310 21.89 17.57 -17.02
N SER A 311 21.52 17.48 -18.30
CA SER A 311 20.12 17.28 -18.74
C SER A 311 19.76 15.81 -18.93
N CYS A 312 20.76 14.94 -19.10
CA CYS A 312 20.59 13.53 -19.48
C CYS A 312 20.29 12.62 -18.29
N PHE A 313 21.04 12.71 -17.19
CA PHE A 313 20.83 11.90 -15.98
C PHE A 313 21.59 12.48 -14.77
N LYS A 314 21.12 12.20 -13.54
CA LYS A 314 21.68 12.79 -12.31
C LYS A 314 22.58 11.85 -11.49
N ALA A 315 22.62 10.56 -11.81
CA ALA A 315 23.38 9.57 -11.04
C ALA A 315 24.91 9.77 -11.17
N ARG A 316 25.66 9.21 -10.22
CA ARG A 316 27.12 9.13 -10.29
C ARG A 316 27.54 8.07 -11.31
N GLY A 317 28.68 8.29 -11.96
CA GLY A 317 29.20 7.38 -12.99
C GLY A 317 28.49 7.51 -14.34
N ASN A 318 28.45 6.41 -15.09
CA ASN A 318 27.84 6.35 -16.40
C ASN A 318 26.33 6.15 -16.33
N ARG A 319 25.63 6.67 -17.34
CA ARG A 319 24.19 6.52 -17.46
C ARG A 319 23.82 5.04 -17.59
N ILE A 320 22.88 4.60 -16.75
CA ILE A 320 22.20 3.30 -16.87
C ILE A 320 20.73 3.58 -17.21
N ILE A 321 20.20 2.85 -18.17
CA ILE A 321 18.75 2.76 -18.42
C ILE A 321 18.27 1.36 -18.06
N GLU A 322 17.02 1.29 -17.62
CA GLU A 322 16.28 0.06 -17.39
C GLU A 322 15.11 0.07 -18.38
N VAL A 323 14.98 -0.99 -19.17
CA VAL A 323 13.92 -1.19 -20.16
C VAL A 323 13.20 -2.51 -19.94
#